data_AF-A0AA43F0G3-F1
#
_entry.id   AF-A0AA43F0G3-F1
#
_cell.length_a   1.000
_cell.length_b   1.000
_cell.length_c   1.000
_cell.angle_alpha   90.00
_cell.angle_beta   90.00
_cell.angle_gamma   90.00
#
_symmetry.space_group_name_H-M   'P 1'
#
loop_
_entity.id
_entity.type
_entity.pdbx_description
1 polymer ?
#
loop_
_entity_poly.entity_id
_entity_poly.type
_entity_poly.pdbx_seq_one_letter_code
_entity_poly.pdbx_strand_id
1 'polypeptide(L)'
;MLKSRVFLSYTSSLGETAARVELSLKGEGFSVFRDRSALPPGESFDDRIRAAIEESDLFVFLVTPEAVAPGRYTLTELKFAEQRWPHPGGRVLPVVVEETPKEAIPAYLRAVTILKPRGNLVAEVAAEVARMGAPWWRRMLEPRRLVPAVVVALLVAGGAWLALPPYLERQEQNARAAALVKQSRSMADAGDAANAWKLLQQATEVAPASREVFEAQEQLAMNLLRHAGVNYPGGSGAFVEDLLTRTSPVLSRGTSGAKGERLANLLAHMGWADYLRERTGVGGLDPAQRYRSALEADPGNVYAHAMWGFELLRKRRTPEALAEANEHFSAARQTGREREYLRTLQVSALLRTYSNVWIEEPERQEEVMRIANEMRTGGEPQPKGWGPGSFKRKVWAIYHFRFVASEAQEPILAALPAAEHLATFRWLFPEEDLAQDEGGPSLFDYFTVRAQVEERAGERAGALASYRRVLGEFESRKLDGGRAIKTADKARAAIRRLGG
;
A
#
# COMPACT_ATOMS: atom_id res chain seq x y z
N MET A 1 4.69 -13.07 -47.44
CA MET A 1 3.33 -12.62 -47.79
C MET A 1 2.42 -13.83 -47.77
N LEU A 2 1.38 -13.84 -46.93
CA LEU A 2 0.39 -14.92 -46.96
C LEU A 2 -0.33 -14.89 -48.32
N LYS A 3 -0.29 -16.00 -49.07
CA LYS A 3 -1.03 -16.17 -50.32
C LYS A 3 -2.49 -16.44 -49.97
N SER A 4 -3.43 -15.68 -50.53
CA SER A 4 -4.85 -15.95 -50.33
C SER A 4 -5.24 -17.32 -50.89
N ARG A 5 -6.03 -18.07 -50.12
CA ARG A 5 -6.45 -19.43 -50.48
C ARG A 5 -7.84 -19.40 -51.11
N VAL A 6 -8.01 -20.10 -52.22
CA VAL A 6 -9.26 -20.17 -52.99
C VAL A 6 -9.75 -21.60 -53.01
N PHE A 7 -10.96 -21.84 -52.53
CA PHE A 7 -11.66 -23.11 -52.73
C PHE A 7 -12.42 -23.08 -54.05
N LEU A 8 -12.20 -24.06 -54.93
CA LEU A 8 -12.88 -24.16 -56.22
C LEU A 8 -13.88 -25.31 -56.22
N SER A 9 -15.17 -24.99 -56.16
CA SER A 9 -16.29 -25.95 -56.22
C SER A 9 -16.83 -26.08 -57.64
N TYR A 10 -16.91 -27.31 -58.17
CA TYR A 10 -17.29 -27.61 -59.56
C TYR A 10 -17.85 -29.05 -59.68
N THR A 11 -18.51 -29.43 -60.77
CA THR A 11 -18.90 -30.84 -61.02
C THR A 11 -17.78 -31.63 -61.70
N SER A 12 -17.75 -32.96 -61.60
CA SER A 12 -16.70 -33.78 -62.24
C SER A 12 -16.61 -33.57 -63.77
N SER A 13 -17.74 -33.26 -64.41
CA SER A 13 -17.85 -32.88 -65.83
C SER A 13 -17.03 -31.63 -66.20
N LEU A 14 -16.77 -30.72 -65.24
CA LEU A 14 -16.00 -29.48 -65.45
C LEU A 14 -14.53 -29.60 -65.07
N GLY A 15 -13.98 -30.82 -64.92
CA GLY A 15 -12.62 -31.04 -64.45
C GLY A 15 -11.54 -30.29 -65.23
N GLU A 16 -11.64 -30.26 -66.56
CA GLU A 16 -10.68 -29.55 -67.41
C GLU A 16 -10.79 -28.02 -67.26
N THR A 17 -12.01 -27.48 -67.24
CA THR A 17 -12.27 -26.06 -67.00
C THR A 17 -11.75 -25.61 -65.64
N ALA A 18 -12.02 -26.40 -64.59
CA ALA A 18 -11.54 -26.14 -63.25
C ALA A 18 -10.01 -26.18 -63.16
N ALA A 19 -9.35 -27.09 -63.87
CA ALA A 19 -7.89 -27.15 -63.94
C ALA A 19 -7.28 -25.90 -64.61
N ARG A 20 -7.93 -25.37 -65.66
CA ARG A 20 -7.50 -24.13 -66.31
C ARG A 20 -7.68 -22.89 -65.40
N VAL A 21 -8.80 -22.81 -64.68
CA VAL A 21 -9.04 -21.77 -63.66
C VAL A 21 -7.98 -21.85 -62.55
N GLU A 22 -7.72 -23.06 -62.04
CA GLU A 22 -6.69 -23.31 -61.03
C GLU A 22 -5.31 -22.79 -61.46
N LEU A 23 -4.88 -23.14 -62.68
CA LEU A 23 -3.58 -22.71 -63.22
C LEU A 23 -3.49 -21.19 -63.34
N SER A 24 -4.55 -20.51 -63.81
CA SER A 24 -4.58 -19.06 -63.93
C SER A 24 -4.48 -18.37 -62.57
N LEU A 25 -5.26 -18.84 -61.58
CA LEU A 25 -5.24 -18.31 -60.22
C LEU A 25 -3.88 -18.53 -59.53
N LYS A 26 -3.26 -19.70 -59.74
CA LYS A 26 -1.89 -19.98 -59.26
C LYS A 26 -0.87 -19.02 -59.89
N GLY A 27 -1.02 -18.72 -61.18
CA GLY A 27 -0.20 -17.73 -61.90
C GLY A 27 -0.30 -16.32 -61.31
N GLU A 28 -1.46 -15.94 -60.77
CA GLU A 28 -1.68 -14.67 -60.08
C GLU A 28 -1.29 -14.69 -58.59
N GLY A 29 -0.73 -15.81 -58.11
CA GLY A 29 -0.20 -15.94 -56.75
C GLY A 29 -1.18 -16.48 -55.71
N PHE A 30 -2.37 -16.92 -56.12
CA PHE A 30 -3.33 -17.60 -55.23
C PHE A 30 -2.94 -19.05 -54.98
N SER A 31 -3.33 -19.59 -53.82
CA SER A 31 -3.28 -21.03 -53.55
C SER A 31 -4.67 -21.61 -53.75
N VAL A 32 -4.82 -22.58 -54.64
CA VAL A 32 -6.15 -23.10 -55.02
C VAL A 32 -6.32 -24.53 -54.52
N PHE A 33 -7.45 -24.82 -53.89
CA PHE A 33 -7.88 -26.16 -53.51
C PHE A 33 -8.94 -26.67 -54.50
N ARG A 34 -8.63 -27.76 -55.22
CA ARG A 34 -9.48 -28.39 -56.26
C ARG A 34 -9.72 -29.89 -56.02
N ASP A 35 -8.91 -30.52 -55.17
CA ASP A 35 -8.65 -31.96 -55.22
C ASP A 35 -9.84 -32.82 -54.74
N ARG A 36 -10.16 -33.84 -55.56
CA ARG A 36 -11.17 -34.86 -55.33
C ARG A 36 -10.58 -36.29 -55.25
N SER A 37 -9.27 -36.45 -55.25
CA SER A 37 -8.65 -37.77 -55.43
C SER A 37 -7.22 -37.84 -54.86
N ALA A 38 -7.13 -38.08 -53.55
CA ALA A 38 -6.10 -38.90 -52.87
C ALA A 38 -6.31 -38.78 -51.35
N LEU A 39 -6.76 -39.84 -50.69
CA LEU A 39 -6.81 -39.91 -49.21
C LEU A 39 -5.52 -40.55 -48.69
N PRO A 40 -4.80 -39.94 -47.74
CA PRO A 40 -3.94 -40.68 -46.82
C PRO A 40 -4.81 -41.66 -46.01
N PRO A 41 -4.32 -42.87 -45.66
CA PRO A 41 -5.10 -43.82 -44.88
C PRO A 41 -5.44 -43.24 -43.49
N GLY A 42 -6.73 -42.94 -43.24
CA GLY A 42 -7.26 -42.59 -41.91
C GLY A 42 -8.20 -41.38 -41.83
N GLU A 43 -8.27 -40.50 -42.83
CA GLU A 43 -9.15 -39.31 -42.79
C GLU A 43 -10.44 -39.50 -43.62
N SER A 44 -11.56 -39.00 -43.10
CA SER A 44 -12.82 -38.96 -43.86
C SER A 44 -12.77 -37.86 -44.92
N PHE A 45 -13.30 -38.14 -46.11
CA PHE A 45 -13.31 -37.20 -47.24
C PHE A 45 -14.00 -35.87 -46.88
N ASP A 46 -15.05 -35.91 -46.06
CA ASP A 46 -15.82 -34.73 -45.65
C ASP A 46 -15.05 -33.81 -44.70
N ASP A 47 -14.22 -34.35 -43.81
CA ASP A 47 -13.43 -33.55 -42.87
C ASP A 47 -12.35 -32.75 -43.59
N ARG A 48 -11.73 -33.33 -44.61
CA ARG A 48 -10.75 -32.65 -45.46
C ARG A 48 -11.37 -31.49 -46.26
N ILE A 49 -12.57 -31.69 -46.81
CA ILE A 49 -13.29 -30.65 -47.55
C ILE A 49 -13.70 -29.51 -46.61
N ARG A 50 -14.20 -29.83 -45.41
CA ARG A 50 -14.52 -28.82 -44.39
C ARG A 50 -13.28 -28.00 -44.02
N ALA A 51 -12.16 -28.67 -43.69
CA ALA A 51 -10.91 -28.00 -43.35
C ALA A 51 -10.39 -27.11 -44.49
N ALA A 52 -10.47 -27.58 -45.74
CA ALA A 52 -10.06 -26.81 -46.90
C ALA A 52 -10.90 -25.54 -47.11
N ILE A 53 -12.20 -25.59 -46.84
CA ILE A 53 -13.09 -24.42 -46.88
C ILE A 53 -12.77 -23.48 -45.73
N GLU A 54 -12.53 -24.00 -44.53
CA GLU A 54 -12.17 -23.19 -43.34
C GLU A 54 -10.86 -22.42 -43.53
N GLU A 55 -9.88 -23.03 -44.20
CA GLU A 55 -8.59 -22.42 -44.53
C GLU A 55 -8.64 -21.48 -45.74
N SER A 56 -9.72 -21.48 -46.51
CA SER A 56 -9.85 -20.63 -47.70
C SER A 56 -10.28 -19.22 -47.34
N ASP A 57 -9.76 -18.23 -48.09
CA ASP A 57 -10.16 -16.82 -47.98
C ASP A 57 -11.33 -16.48 -48.90
N LEU A 58 -11.43 -17.21 -50.02
CA LEU A 58 -12.39 -17.06 -51.09
C LEU A 58 -12.92 -18.43 -51.53
N PHE A 59 -14.17 -18.46 -51.98
CA PHE A 59 -14.86 -19.65 -52.46
C PHE A 59 -15.47 -19.39 -53.83
N VAL A 60 -14.96 -20.07 -54.86
CA VAL A 60 -15.43 -19.95 -56.23
C VAL A 60 -16.33 -21.14 -56.54
N PHE A 61 -17.57 -20.87 -56.94
CA PHE A 61 -18.55 -21.91 -57.26
C PHE A 61 -18.91 -21.86 -58.75
N LEU A 62 -18.56 -22.91 -59.49
CA LEU A 62 -18.90 -23.06 -60.91
C LEU A 62 -20.35 -23.56 -61.05
N VAL A 63 -21.24 -22.66 -61.47
CA VAL A 63 -22.68 -22.89 -61.62
C VAL A 63 -22.97 -23.53 -62.98
N THR A 64 -23.55 -24.73 -62.94
CA THR A 64 -24.20 -25.44 -64.04
C THR A 64 -25.51 -26.06 -63.54
N PRO A 65 -26.44 -26.49 -64.42
CA PRO A 65 -27.63 -27.21 -63.99
C PRO A 65 -27.30 -28.46 -63.17
N GLU A 66 -26.20 -29.14 -63.49
CA GLU A 66 -25.71 -30.29 -62.73
C GLU A 66 -25.20 -29.87 -61.35
N ALA A 67 -24.45 -28.77 -61.22
CA ALA A 67 -23.83 -28.35 -59.96
C ALA A 67 -24.85 -27.93 -58.88
N VAL A 68 -26.05 -27.50 -59.29
CA VAL A 68 -27.11 -27.05 -58.38
C VAL A 68 -28.24 -28.09 -58.22
N ALA A 69 -28.13 -29.25 -58.87
CA ALA A 69 -29.14 -30.31 -58.77
C ALA A 69 -29.14 -30.94 -57.35
N PRO A 70 -30.32 -31.34 -56.84
CA PRO A 70 -30.43 -32.03 -55.55
C PRO A 70 -29.52 -33.27 -55.46
N GLY A 71 -28.89 -33.49 -54.31
CA GLY A 71 -28.02 -34.66 -54.06
C GLY A 71 -26.58 -34.52 -54.55
N ARG A 72 -26.19 -33.37 -55.12
CA ARG A 72 -24.83 -33.13 -55.59
C ARG A 72 -23.91 -32.66 -54.47
N TYR A 73 -22.69 -33.17 -54.47
CA TYR A 73 -21.69 -32.87 -53.43
C TYR A 73 -21.28 -31.39 -53.41
N THR A 74 -21.36 -30.69 -54.55
CA THR A 74 -21.21 -29.22 -54.65
C THR A 74 -22.15 -28.47 -53.70
N LEU A 75 -23.37 -28.96 -53.47
CA LEU A 75 -24.28 -28.36 -52.48
C LEU A 75 -23.85 -28.62 -51.03
N THR A 76 -23.11 -29.71 -50.78
CA THR A 76 -22.50 -30.00 -49.47
C THR A 76 -21.33 -29.05 -49.22
N GLU A 77 -20.45 -28.86 -50.22
CA GLU A 77 -19.38 -27.85 -50.19
C GLU A 77 -19.96 -26.43 -49.97
N LEU A 78 -21.05 -26.09 -50.65
CA LEU A 78 -21.74 -24.81 -50.50
C LEU A 78 -22.30 -24.61 -49.09
N LYS A 79 -22.87 -25.66 -48.49
CA LYS A 79 -23.36 -25.63 -47.10
C LYS A 79 -22.23 -25.34 -46.12
N PHE A 80 -21.05 -25.93 -46.31
CA PHE A 80 -19.89 -25.63 -45.47
C PHE A 80 -19.39 -24.20 -45.66
N ALA A 81 -19.42 -23.67 -46.89
CA ALA A 81 -19.10 -22.26 -47.16
C ALA A 81 -20.09 -21.31 -46.46
N GLU A 82 -21.39 -21.62 -46.48
CA GLU A 82 -22.42 -20.84 -45.78
C GLU A 82 -22.28 -20.89 -44.26
N GLN A 83 -21.87 -22.04 -43.69
CA GLN A 83 -21.54 -22.13 -42.27
C GLN A 83 -20.30 -21.30 -41.89
N ARG A 84 -19.28 -21.28 -42.75
CA ARG A 84 -18.06 -20.50 -42.54
C ARG A 84 -18.29 -18.99 -42.71
N TRP A 85 -19.11 -18.62 -43.69
CA TRP A 85 -19.47 -17.24 -44.01
C TRP A 85 -20.99 -17.13 -44.11
N PRO A 86 -21.69 -16.78 -43.02
CA PRO A 86 -23.14 -16.61 -43.04
C PRO A 86 -23.62 -15.60 -44.09
N HIS A 87 -22.78 -14.61 -44.45
CA HIS A 87 -23.03 -13.70 -45.56
C HIS A 87 -21.96 -13.88 -46.67
N PRO A 88 -22.35 -14.09 -47.94
CA PRO A 88 -21.41 -14.44 -49.03
C PRO A 88 -20.56 -13.27 -49.55
N GLY A 89 -20.94 -12.03 -49.22
CA GLY A 89 -20.30 -10.80 -49.71
C GLY A 89 -18.78 -10.75 -49.51
N GLY A 90 -18.04 -10.58 -50.62
CA GLY A 90 -16.58 -10.47 -50.61
C GLY A 90 -15.82 -11.77 -50.35
N ARG A 91 -16.54 -12.90 -50.19
CA ARG A 91 -15.97 -14.22 -49.90
C ARG A 91 -16.34 -15.26 -50.94
N VAL A 92 -17.56 -15.20 -51.48
CA VAL A 92 -18.08 -16.18 -52.42
C VAL A 92 -18.24 -15.57 -53.81
N LEU A 93 -17.73 -16.26 -54.83
CA LEU A 93 -17.85 -15.90 -56.24
C LEU A 93 -18.59 -17.01 -57.01
N PRO A 94 -19.90 -16.84 -57.27
CA PRO A 94 -20.64 -17.72 -58.17
C PRO A 94 -20.30 -17.37 -59.62
N VAL A 95 -19.97 -18.38 -60.44
CA VAL A 95 -19.59 -18.22 -61.85
C VAL A 95 -20.46 -19.11 -62.72
N VAL A 96 -21.28 -18.53 -63.59
CA VAL A 96 -22.12 -19.30 -64.53
C VAL A 96 -21.25 -19.84 -65.65
N VAL A 97 -21.12 -21.17 -65.72
CA VAL A 97 -20.40 -21.87 -66.80
C VAL A 97 -21.37 -22.35 -67.88
N GLU A 98 -22.55 -22.82 -67.47
CA GLU A 98 -23.63 -23.25 -68.35
C GLU A 98 -24.92 -22.52 -68.00
N GLU A 99 -25.80 -22.29 -68.98
CA GLU A 99 -27.06 -21.62 -68.76
C GLU A 99 -27.91 -22.36 -67.72
N THR A 100 -28.13 -21.70 -66.58
CA THR A 100 -28.79 -22.28 -65.41
C THR A 100 -29.96 -21.37 -65.01
N PRO A 101 -31.21 -21.89 -64.91
CA PRO A 101 -32.35 -21.11 -64.47
C PRO A 101 -32.08 -20.43 -63.12
N LYS A 102 -32.44 -19.15 -62.99
CA LYS A 102 -32.14 -18.36 -61.79
C LYS A 102 -32.78 -18.95 -60.53
N GLU A 103 -33.93 -19.59 -60.69
CA GLU A 103 -34.72 -20.22 -59.64
C GLU A 103 -34.01 -21.44 -59.07
N ALA A 104 -33.25 -22.16 -59.92
CA ALA A 104 -32.47 -23.35 -59.53
C ALA A 104 -31.17 -23.00 -58.77
N ILE A 105 -30.67 -21.76 -58.87
CA ILE A 105 -29.47 -21.33 -58.15
C ILE A 105 -29.80 -21.07 -56.67
N PRO A 106 -29.08 -21.69 -55.71
CA PRO A 106 -29.31 -21.49 -54.28
C PRO A 106 -29.34 -20.02 -53.84
N ALA A 107 -30.22 -19.68 -52.90
CA ALA A 107 -30.44 -18.31 -52.43
C ALA A 107 -29.15 -17.64 -51.92
N TYR A 108 -28.29 -18.41 -51.25
CA TYR A 108 -26.98 -17.97 -50.77
C TYR A 108 -26.10 -17.46 -51.92
N LEU A 109 -26.01 -18.18 -53.05
CA LEU A 109 -25.26 -17.71 -54.22
C LEU A 109 -25.91 -16.49 -54.90
N ARG A 110 -27.24 -16.35 -54.83
CA ARG A 110 -27.98 -15.20 -55.40
C ARG A 110 -27.85 -13.91 -54.59
N ALA A 111 -27.39 -13.99 -53.34
CA ALA A 111 -27.22 -12.83 -52.46
C ALA A 111 -26.01 -11.95 -52.85
N VAL A 112 -25.15 -12.41 -53.76
CA VAL A 112 -24.02 -11.68 -54.33
C VAL A 112 -24.11 -11.61 -55.85
N THR A 113 -23.31 -10.73 -56.45
CA THR A 113 -23.18 -10.64 -57.90
C THR A 113 -22.67 -11.96 -58.46
N ILE A 114 -23.48 -12.59 -59.32
CA ILE A 114 -23.11 -13.79 -60.05
C ILE A 114 -22.32 -13.38 -61.30
N LEU A 115 -21.09 -13.87 -61.43
CA LEU A 115 -20.26 -13.64 -62.61
C LEU A 115 -20.83 -14.44 -63.79
N LYS A 116 -21.16 -13.74 -64.87
CA LYS A 116 -21.53 -14.32 -66.16
C LYS A 116 -20.45 -13.96 -67.18
N PRO A 117 -19.47 -14.86 -67.43
CA PRO A 117 -18.39 -14.59 -68.36
C PRO A 117 -18.93 -14.26 -69.75
N ARG A 118 -18.38 -13.22 -70.40
CA ARG A 118 -18.77 -12.83 -71.77
C ARG A 118 -17.75 -13.27 -72.82
N GLY A 119 -16.50 -13.46 -72.40
CA GLY A 119 -15.39 -13.88 -73.23
C GLY A 119 -14.69 -15.10 -72.62
N ASN A 120 -13.41 -14.95 -72.28
CA ASN A 120 -12.63 -16.05 -71.72
C ASN A 120 -12.95 -16.24 -70.23
N LEU A 121 -13.71 -17.29 -69.93
CA LEU A 121 -14.11 -17.66 -68.56
C LEU A 121 -12.94 -17.69 -67.58
N VAL A 122 -11.82 -18.30 -67.96
CA VAL A 122 -10.66 -18.47 -67.07
C VAL A 122 -10.07 -17.11 -66.68
N ALA A 123 -9.92 -16.21 -67.67
CA ALA A 123 -9.36 -14.88 -67.44
C ALA A 123 -10.30 -14.01 -66.60
N GLU A 124 -11.60 -14.06 -66.86
CA GLU A 124 -12.60 -13.28 -66.09
C GLU A 124 -12.72 -13.76 -64.65
N VAL A 125 -12.67 -15.07 -64.41
CA VAL A 125 -12.65 -15.63 -63.05
C VAL A 125 -11.38 -15.19 -62.30
N ALA A 126 -10.22 -15.28 -62.94
CA ALA A 126 -8.96 -14.88 -62.30
C ALA A 126 -8.96 -13.38 -61.93
N ALA A 127 -9.36 -12.52 -62.86
CA ALA A 127 -9.45 -11.08 -62.64
C ALA A 127 -10.41 -10.72 -61.49
N GLU A 128 -11.56 -11.40 -61.40
CA GLU A 128 -12.55 -11.13 -60.36
C GLU A 128 -12.09 -11.62 -58.98
N VAL A 129 -11.42 -12.78 -58.92
CA VAL A 129 -10.79 -13.28 -57.69
C VAL A 129 -9.67 -12.33 -57.23
N ALA A 130 -8.86 -11.80 -58.15
CA ALA A 130 -7.85 -10.79 -57.86
C ALA A 130 -8.44 -9.50 -57.27
N ARG A 131 -9.57 -9.05 -57.82
CA ARG A 131 -10.31 -7.90 -57.32
C ARG A 131 -10.85 -8.14 -55.90
N MET A 132 -11.33 -9.35 -55.62
CA MET A 132 -11.84 -9.73 -54.29
C MET A 132 -10.71 -9.91 -53.26
N GLY A 133 -9.54 -10.39 -53.67
CA GLY A 133 -8.37 -10.62 -52.80
C GLY A 133 -7.49 -9.40 -52.50
N ALA A 134 -7.77 -8.23 -53.10
CA ALA A 134 -6.92 -7.04 -52.93
C ALA A 134 -6.92 -6.49 -51.48
N PRO A 135 -5.75 -6.15 -50.90
CA PRO A 135 -5.66 -5.63 -49.53
C PRO A 135 -6.41 -4.31 -49.34
N TRP A 136 -7.04 -4.13 -48.17
CA TRP A 136 -7.84 -2.95 -47.84
C TRP A 136 -7.07 -1.61 -47.98
N TRP A 137 -5.75 -1.60 -47.75
CA TRP A 137 -4.91 -0.41 -47.88
C TRP A 137 -4.78 0.10 -49.32
N ARG A 138 -4.96 -0.76 -50.36
CA ARG A 138 -5.00 -0.30 -51.76
C ARG A 138 -6.23 0.56 -52.07
N ARG A 139 -7.35 0.36 -51.37
CA ARG A 139 -8.53 1.25 -51.45
C ARG A 139 -8.32 2.59 -50.72
N MET A 140 -7.37 2.67 -49.80
CA MET A 140 -7.03 3.90 -49.07
C MET A 140 -6.08 4.82 -49.87
N LEU A 141 -5.42 4.28 -50.90
CA LEU A 141 -4.52 5.00 -51.82
C LEU A 141 -5.25 5.67 -53.00
N GLU A 142 -6.59 5.66 -53.03
CA GLU A 142 -7.34 6.44 -54.02
C GLU A 142 -7.11 7.95 -53.81
N PRO A 143 -6.84 8.75 -54.87
CA PRO A 143 -6.46 10.16 -54.76
C PRO A 143 -7.45 11.02 -53.97
N ARG A 144 -8.73 10.64 -53.95
CA ARG A 144 -9.81 11.34 -53.25
C ARG A 144 -9.78 11.22 -51.72
N ARG A 145 -9.03 10.25 -51.16
CA ARG A 145 -8.96 10.00 -49.69
C ARG A 145 -7.59 10.31 -49.08
N LEU A 146 -6.57 10.59 -49.90
CA LEU A 146 -5.22 10.94 -49.44
C LEU A 146 -5.16 12.30 -48.73
N VAL A 147 -5.84 13.30 -49.26
CA VAL A 147 -5.84 14.66 -48.69
C VAL A 147 -6.35 14.69 -47.23
N PRO A 148 -7.53 14.13 -46.88
CA PRO A 148 -7.99 14.13 -45.49
C PRO A 148 -7.10 13.30 -44.56
N ALA A 149 -6.50 12.20 -45.04
CA ALA A 149 -5.57 11.39 -44.24
C ALA A 149 -4.28 12.14 -43.91
N VAL A 150 -3.72 12.88 -44.87
CA VAL A 150 -2.54 13.74 -44.64
C VAL A 150 -2.87 14.89 -43.70
N VAL A 151 -4.04 15.52 -43.85
CA VAL A 151 -4.50 16.58 -42.93
C VAL A 151 -4.62 16.05 -41.50
N VAL A 152 -5.22 14.88 -41.28
CA VAL A 152 -5.31 14.26 -39.95
C VAL A 152 -3.92 13.94 -39.39
N ALA A 153 -3.02 13.37 -40.20
CA ALA A 153 -1.65 13.08 -39.77
C ALA A 153 -0.87 14.35 -39.38
N LEU A 154 -1.03 15.43 -40.15
CA LEU A 154 -0.43 16.74 -39.84
C LEU A 154 -1.03 17.37 -38.59
N LEU A 155 -2.34 17.23 -38.36
CA LEU A 155 -2.99 17.69 -37.12
C LEU A 155 -2.50 16.93 -35.89
N VAL A 156 -2.33 15.61 -35.99
CA VAL A 156 -1.77 14.78 -34.91
C VAL A 156 -0.30 15.13 -34.67
N ALA A 157 0.50 15.26 -35.72
CA ALA A 157 1.91 15.63 -35.61
C ALA A 157 2.08 17.04 -35.05
N GLY A 158 1.27 18.00 -35.49
CA GLY A 158 1.25 19.36 -34.96
C GLY A 158 0.81 19.41 -33.49
N GLY A 159 -0.23 18.65 -33.11
CA GLY A 159 -0.66 18.52 -31.73
C GLY A 159 0.41 17.89 -30.83
N ALA A 160 1.08 16.84 -31.30
CA ALA A 160 2.19 16.21 -30.60
C ALA A 160 3.40 17.15 -30.47
N TRP A 161 3.75 17.89 -31.53
CA TRP A 161 4.83 18.87 -31.49
C TRP A 161 4.56 19.97 -30.46
N LEU A 162 3.33 20.48 -30.40
CA LEU A 162 2.95 21.51 -29.43
C LEU A 162 2.91 20.98 -27.99
N ALA A 163 2.55 19.70 -27.79
CA ALA A 163 2.44 19.10 -26.46
C ALA A 163 3.77 18.53 -25.92
N LEU A 164 4.74 18.22 -26.78
CA LEU A 164 5.97 17.54 -26.39
C LEU A 164 6.91 18.41 -25.53
N PRO A 165 7.22 19.69 -25.87
CA PRO A 165 8.05 20.54 -25.01
C PRO A 165 7.50 20.72 -23.59
N PRO A 166 6.23 21.11 -23.36
CA PRO A 166 5.72 21.27 -22.00
C PRO A 166 5.61 19.93 -21.24
N TYR A 167 5.44 18.81 -21.95
CA TYR A 167 5.48 17.47 -21.35
C TYR A 167 6.89 17.14 -20.84
N LEU A 168 7.92 17.35 -21.66
CA LEU A 168 9.32 17.10 -21.30
C LEU A 168 9.79 18.05 -20.18
N GLU A 169 9.44 19.33 -20.25
CA GLU A 169 9.72 20.30 -19.18
C GLU A 169 9.08 19.87 -17.85
N ARG A 170 7.82 19.41 -17.87
CA ARG A 170 7.14 18.91 -16.67
C ARG A 170 7.79 17.64 -16.14
N GLN A 171 8.26 16.76 -17.02
CA GLN A 171 9.00 15.56 -16.62
C GLN A 171 10.32 15.93 -15.95
N GLU A 172 11.06 16.88 -16.49
CA GLU A 172 12.32 17.36 -15.93
C GLU A 172 12.11 18.08 -14.58
N GLN A 173 11.09 18.96 -14.49
CA GLN A 173 10.68 19.60 -13.24
C GLN A 173 10.34 18.56 -12.17
N ASN A 174 9.55 17.53 -12.51
CA ASN A 174 9.22 16.45 -11.59
C ASN A 174 10.46 15.67 -11.15
N ALA A 175 11.41 15.39 -12.06
CA ALA A 175 12.66 14.70 -11.72
C ALA A 175 13.53 15.53 -10.77
N ARG A 176 13.66 16.85 -11.02
CA ARG A 176 14.38 17.77 -10.14
C ARG A 176 13.71 17.87 -8.76
N ALA A 177 12.38 17.96 -8.72
CA ALA A 177 11.62 17.97 -7.48
C ALA A 177 11.76 16.66 -6.69
N ALA A 178 11.77 15.50 -7.36
CA ALA A 178 12.00 14.19 -6.73
C ALA A 178 13.39 14.10 -6.08
N ALA A 179 14.43 14.66 -6.72
CA ALA A 179 15.76 14.73 -6.13
C ALA A 179 15.78 15.57 -4.83
N LEU A 180 15.09 16.71 -4.82
CA LEU A 180 14.91 17.55 -3.63
C LEU A 180 14.13 16.84 -2.53
N VAL A 181 13.07 16.09 -2.87
CA VAL A 181 12.32 15.25 -1.93
C VAL A 181 13.21 14.20 -1.29
N LYS A 182 14.04 13.51 -2.08
CA LYS A 182 14.98 12.51 -1.57
C LYS A 182 16.01 13.13 -0.61
N GLN A 183 16.54 14.29 -0.96
CA GLN A 183 17.47 15.02 -0.09
C GLN A 183 16.78 15.48 1.21
N SER A 184 15.55 15.97 1.11
CA SER A 184 14.73 16.37 2.26
C SER A 184 14.52 15.22 3.24
N ARG A 185 14.16 14.02 2.75
CA ARG A 185 14.02 12.82 3.58
C ARG A 185 15.31 12.48 4.33
N SER A 186 16.44 12.52 3.63
CA SER A 186 17.76 12.26 4.23
C SER A 186 18.10 13.27 5.33
N MET A 187 17.76 14.55 5.14
CA MET A 187 17.94 15.60 6.16
C MET A 187 17.02 15.40 7.36
N ALA A 188 15.76 15.01 7.13
CA ALA A 188 14.81 14.72 8.19
C ALA A 188 15.26 13.52 9.04
N ASP A 189 15.77 12.45 8.40
CA ASP A 189 16.31 11.26 9.07
C ASP A 189 17.56 11.58 9.90
N ALA A 190 18.35 12.59 9.48
CA ALA A 190 19.48 13.12 10.24
C ALA A 190 19.06 14.07 11.38
N GLY A 191 17.76 14.32 11.58
CA GLY A 191 17.22 15.23 12.60
C GLY A 191 17.19 16.71 12.19
N ASP A 192 17.59 17.06 10.97
CA ASP A 192 17.56 18.43 10.45
C ASP A 192 16.25 18.73 9.73
N ALA A 193 15.17 18.79 10.52
CA ALA A 193 13.84 18.98 9.98
C ALA A 193 13.63 20.39 9.40
N ALA A 194 14.40 21.39 9.84
CA ALA A 194 14.33 22.75 9.32
C ALA A 194 14.84 22.83 7.87
N ASN A 195 16.01 22.23 7.57
CA ASN A 195 16.51 22.18 6.20
C ASN A 195 15.73 21.20 5.34
N ALA A 196 15.22 20.09 5.90
CA ALA A 196 14.29 19.21 5.21
C ALA A 196 13.05 19.97 4.70
N TRP A 197 12.47 20.85 5.53
CA TRP A 197 11.32 21.66 5.15
C TRP A 197 11.65 22.64 4.02
N LYS A 198 12.79 23.33 4.09
CA LYS A 198 13.26 24.25 3.04
C LYS A 198 13.41 23.55 1.69
N LEU A 199 13.96 22.33 1.67
CA LEU A 199 14.09 21.54 0.44
C LEU A 199 12.73 21.19 -0.17
N LEU A 200 11.70 20.93 0.64
CA LEU A 200 10.34 20.72 0.12
C LEU A 200 9.68 22.01 -0.39
N GLN A 201 10.02 23.16 0.18
CA GLN A 201 9.58 24.45 -0.36
C GLN A 201 10.18 24.68 -1.75
N GLN A 202 11.50 24.44 -1.91
CA GLN A 202 12.16 24.50 -3.22
C GLN A 202 11.55 23.49 -4.21
N ALA A 203 11.25 22.26 -3.76
CA ALA A 203 10.61 21.26 -4.61
C ALA A 203 9.20 21.71 -5.06
N THR A 204 8.48 22.46 -4.22
CA THR A 204 7.17 23.05 -4.56
C THR A 204 7.30 24.15 -5.59
N GLU A 205 8.34 24.99 -5.51
CA GLU A 205 8.62 26.03 -6.52
C GLU A 205 8.96 25.40 -7.89
N VAL A 206 9.70 24.29 -7.90
CA VAL A 206 10.10 23.59 -9.13
C VAL A 206 8.93 22.83 -9.76
N ALA A 207 8.12 22.12 -8.97
CA ALA A 207 6.99 21.34 -9.47
C ALA A 207 5.74 21.51 -8.58
N PRO A 208 5.01 22.63 -8.70
CA PRO A 208 3.90 22.98 -7.79
C PRO A 208 2.72 21.99 -7.80
N ALA A 209 2.57 21.22 -8.88
CA ALA A 209 1.50 20.23 -9.04
C ALA A 209 1.99 18.78 -8.83
N SER A 210 3.21 18.59 -8.32
CA SER A 210 3.77 17.26 -8.08
C SER A 210 3.12 16.60 -6.87
N ARG A 211 2.47 15.45 -7.11
CA ARG A 211 1.88 14.62 -6.05
C ARG A 211 2.93 14.12 -5.06
N GLU A 212 4.11 13.76 -5.53
CA GLU A 212 5.22 13.28 -4.69
C GLU A 212 5.70 14.34 -3.70
N VAL A 213 5.78 15.60 -4.15
CA VAL A 213 6.15 16.73 -3.27
C VAL A 213 5.09 16.94 -2.20
N PHE A 214 3.81 16.87 -2.56
CA PHE A 214 2.72 16.99 -1.59
C PHE A 214 2.72 15.87 -0.55
N GLU A 215 2.86 14.62 -0.97
CA GLU A 215 2.94 13.47 -0.05
C GLU A 215 4.17 13.56 0.87
N ALA A 216 5.30 14.06 0.36
CA ALA A 216 6.49 14.30 1.18
C ALA A 216 6.28 15.41 2.22
N GLN A 217 5.57 16.49 1.87
CA GLN A 217 5.20 17.54 2.81
C GLN A 217 4.27 17.02 3.92
N GLU A 218 3.27 16.23 3.54
CA GLU A 218 2.36 15.58 4.50
C GLU A 218 3.13 14.70 5.48
N GLN A 219 4.02 13.84 4.97
CA GLN A 219 4.82 12.96 5.81
C GLN A 219 5.74 13.72 6.75
N LEU A 220 6.43 14.77 6.26
CA LEU A 220 7.30 15.58 7.11
C LEU A 220 6.50 16.36 8.16
N ALA A 221 5.34 16.91 7.79
CA ALA A 221 4.45 17.60 8.71
C ALA A 221 3.96 16.68 9.84
N MET A 222 3.49 15.48 9.49
CA MET A 222 3.10 14.45 10.46
C MET A 222 4.28 14.08 11.37
N ASN A 223 5.47 13.87 10.80
CA ASN A 223 6.65 13.52 11.59
C ASN A 223 7.05 14.62 12.59
N LEU A 224 7.04 15.89 12.15
CA LEU A 224 7.33 17.05 13.00
C LEU A 224 6.35 17.16 14.18
N LEU A 225 5.05 16.98 13.93
CA LEU A 225 4.01 17.03 14.95
C LEU A 225 4.20 15.94 16.02
N ARG A 226 4.55 14.71 15.61
CA ARG A 226 4.84 13.60 16.53
C ARG A 226 5.98 13.94 17.49
N HIS A 227 7.05 14.55 16.98
CA HIS A 227 8.20 14.93 17.79
C HIS A 227 7.90 16.09 18.75
N ALA A 228 7.07 17.05 18.33
CA ALA A 228 6.79 18.26 19.11
C ALA A 228 5.87 18.02 20.33
N GLY A 229 4.91 17.10 20.25
CA GLY A 229 3.94 16.90 21.36
C GLY A 229 4.51 16.22 22.60
N VAL A 230 5.59 15.47 22.40
CA VAL A 230 6.13 14.50 23.36
C VAL A 230 7.44 15.06 23.91
N ASN A 231 8.37 15.54 23.09
CA ASN A 231 9.74 15.91 23.51
C ASN A 231 9.94 17.37 23.94
N TYR A 232 8.95 18.00 24.58
CA TYR A 232 8.99 19.45 24.83
C TYR A 232 8.95 19.83 26.32
N PRO A 233 10.11 19.85 27.01
CA PRO A 233 10.21 20.27 28.40
C PRO A 233 10.16 21.79 28.62
N GLY A 234 10.14 22.64 27.60
CA GLY A 234 10.10 24.08 27.88
C GLY A 234 10.36 25.06 26.74
N GLY A 235 10.13 24.74 25.47
CA GLY A 235 10.21 25.80 24.49
C GLY A 235 8.92 26.63 24.45
N SER A 236 9.03 27.85 23.94
CA SER A 236 7.97 28.85 24.01
C SER A 236 6.74 28.43 23.18
N GLY A 237 5.55 28.94 23.55
CA GLY A 237 4.35 28.80 22.72
C GLY A 237 4.57 29.22 21.26
N ALA A 238 5.52 30.13 21.01
CA ALA A 238 5.92 30.59 19.69
C ALA A 238 6.45 29.47 18.77
N PHE A 239 7.17 28.48 19.29
CA PHE A 239 7.61 27.34 18.45
C PHE A 239 6.45 26.44 18.04
N VAL A 240 5.53 26.16 18.97
CA VAL A 240 4.34 25.35 18.66
C VAL A 240 3.49 26.11 17.64
N GLU A 241 3.36 27.43 17.80
CA GLU A 241 2.67 28.29 16.85
C GLU A 241 3.34 28.28 15.46
N ASP A 242 4.67 28.42 15.36
CA ASP A 242 5.42 28.32 14.10
C ASP A 242 5.24 26.95 13.44
N LEU A 243 5.34 25.88 14.22
CA LEU A 243 5.12 24.51 13.74
C LEU A 243 3.70 24.33 13.18
N LEU A 244 2.69 24.77 13.92
CA LEU A 244 1.29 24.66 13.51
C LEU A 244 1.00 25.51 12.27
N THR A 245 1.61 26.70 12.17
CA THR A 245 1.49 27.58 11.00
C THR A 245 2.01 26.91 9.73
N ARG A 246 3.11 26.16 9.84
CA ARG A 246 3.70 25.44 8.70
C ARG A 246 2.94 24.16 8.35
N THR A 247 2.51 23.39 9.35
CA THR A 247 1.99 22.02 9.14
C THR A 247 0.48 21.97 8.88
N SER A 248 -0.31 22.84 9.53
CA SER A 248 -1.78 22.78 9.43
C SER A 248 -2.29 22.94 7.98
N PRO A 249 -1.79 23.90 7.16
CA PRO A 249 -2.27 24.05 5.79
C PRO A 249 -1.99 22.81 4.91
N VAL A 250 -0.84 22.15 5.13
CA VAL A 250 -0.44 20.95 4.40
C VAL A 250 -1.40 19.80 4.72
N LEU A 251 -1.67 19.55 6.01
CA LEU A 251 -2.57 18.48 6.43
C LEU A 251 -4.01 18.75 5.96
N SER A 252 -4.52 19.96 6.14
CA SER A 252 -5.87 20.34 5.68
C SER A 252 -6.04 20.16 4.18
N ARG A 253 -5.05 20.59 3.38
CA ARG A 253 -5.05 20.34 1.93
C ARG A 253 -5.06 18.86 1.61
N GLY A 254 -4.25 18.05 2.31
CA GLY A 254 -4.15 16.61 2.10
C GLY A 254 -5.45 15.86 2.39
N THR A 255 -6.26 16.33 3.34
CA THR A 255 -7.56 15.68 3.63
C THR A 255 -8.56 15.82 2.49
N SER A 256 -8.43 16.85 1.66
CA SER A 256 -9.27 17.04 0.46
C SER A 256 -8.97 15.97 -0.59
N GLY A 257 -9.80 14.91 -0.61
CA GLY A 257 -9.70 13.81 -1.58
C GLY A 257 -8.89 12.60 -1.12
N ALA A 258 -8.31 12.62 0.10
CA ALA A 258 -7.73 11.43 0.71
C ALA A 258 -8.84 10.45 1.16
N LYS A 259 -8.53 9.16 1.19
CA LYS A 259 -9.40 8.07 1.67
C LYS A 259 -8.58 7.01 2.40
N GLY A 260 -9.25 6.18 3.19
CA GLY A 260 -8.63 5.05 3.90
C GLY A 260 -7.51 5.50 4.85
N GLU A 261 -6.44 4.71 4.92
CA GLU A 261 -5.30 4.93 5.81
C GLU A 261 -4.69 6.34 5.67
N ARG A 262 -4.56 6.87 4.45
CA ARG A 262 -3.98 8.22 4.26
C ARG A 262 -4.85 9.30 4.91
N LEU A 263 -6.18 9.21 4.76
CA LEU A 263 -7.10 10.15 5.41
C LEU A 263 -7.03 10.02 6.93
N ALA A 264 -7.01 8.79 7.44
CA ALA A 264 -6.93 8.53 8.87
C ALA A 264 -5.62 9.06 9.49
N ASN A 265 -4.47 8.86 8.82
CA ASN A 265 -3.19 9.41 9.25
C ASN A 265 -3.25 10.94 9.35
N LEU A 266 -3.77 11.62 8.33
CA LEU A 266 -3.89 13.07 8.31
C LEU A 266 -4.82 13.58 9.43
N LEU A 267 -5.99 12.97 9.60
CA LEU A 267 -6.95 13.32 10.64
C LEU A 267 -6.38 13.11 12.05
N ALA A 268 -5.69 12.00 12.29
CA ALA A 268 -5.03 11.73 13.57
C ALA A 268 -3.99 12.81 13.90
N HIS A 269 -3.12 13.16 12.95
CA HIS A 269 -2.11 14.21 13.17
C HIS A 269 -2.72 15.62 13.28
N MET A 270 -3.86 15.87 12.61
CA MET A 270 -4.65 17.06 12.85
C MET A 270 -5.22 17.07 14.29
N GLY A 271 -5.69 15.94 14.82
CA GLY A 271 -6.08 15.83 16.24
C GLY A 271 -4.92 16.16 17.17
N TRP A 272 -3.74 15.64 16.86
CA TRP A 272 -2.51 15.93 17.61
C TRP A 272 -2.11 17.42 17.55
N ALA A 273 -2.30 18.06 16.40
CA ALA A 273 -2.09 19.49 16.22
C ALA A 273 -3.04 20.33 17.09
N ASP A 274 -4.29 19.89 17.27
CA ASP A 274 -5.23 20.55 18.18
C ASP A 274 -4.83 20.35 19.64
N TYR A 275 -4.34 19.17 20.02
CA TYR A 275 -3.75 18.93 21.34
C TYR A 275 -2.58 19.89 21.61
N LEU A 276 -1.68 20.04 20.64
CA LEU A 276 -0.54 20.97 20.74
C LEU A 276 -1.00 22.42 20.91
N ARG A 277 -2.04 22.82 20.18
CA ARG A 277 -2.62 24.16 20.28
C ARG A 277 -3.31 24.38 21.64
N GLU A 278 -3.95 23.36 22.20
CA GLU A 278 -4.51 23.44 23.55
C GLU A 278 -3.42 23.67 24.61
N ARG A 279 -2.24 23.05 24.44
CA ARG A 279 -1.10 23.26 25.33
C ARG A 279 -0.54 24.67 25.32
N THR A 280 -0.76 25.45 24.26
CA THR A 280 -0.38 26.86 24.20
C THR A 280 -1.46 27.79 24.78
N GLY A 281 -2.52 27.24 25.38
CA GLY A 281 -3.58 28.01 26.04
C GLY A 281 -4.83 28.23 25.19
N VAL A 282 -4.92 27.67 23.98
CA VAL A 282 -6.13 27.78 23.15
C VAL A 282 -7.19 26.77 23.61
N GLY A 283 -8.25 27.24 24.24
CA GLY A 283 -9.37 26.41 24.69
C GLY A 283 -10.36 26.03 23.59
N GLY A 284 -11.31 25.14 23.92
CA GLY A 284 -12.48 24.84 23.09
C GLY A 284 -12.25 23.90 21.90
N LEU A 285 -11.06 23.27 21.80
CA LEU A 285 -10.76 22.28 20.77
C LEU A 285 -11.22 20.88 21.22
N ASP A 286 -11.63 20.04 20.26
CA ASP A 286 -11.96 18.63 20.48
C ASP A 286 -11.08 17.72 19.61
N PRO A 287 -9.83 17.43 20.05
CA PRO A 287 -8.96 16.46 19.38
C PRO A 287 -9.60 15.07 19.22
N ALA A 288 -10.46 14.66 20.16
CA ALA A 288 -11.06 13.34 20.16
C ALA A 288 -12.02 13.14 18.97
N GLN A 289 -12.71 14.19 18.52
CA GLN A 289 -13.49 14.14 17.29
C GLN A 289 -12.62 13.76 16.08
N ARG A 290 -11.42 14.33 15.97
CA ARG A 290 -10.51 14.02 14.85
C ARG A 290 -10.01 12.58 14.89
N TYR A 291 -9.71 12.05 16.07
CA TYR A 291 -9.34 10.64 16.21
C TYR A 291 -10.50 9.70 15.87
N ARG A 292 -11.73 10.05 16.25
CA ARG A 292 -12.92 9.28 15.87
C ARG A 292 -13.11 9.24 14.37
N SER A 293 -13.06 10.39 13.69
CA SER A 293 -13.14 10.44 12.22
C SER A 293 -11.98 9.72 11.54
N ALA A 294 -10.79 9.70 12.15
CA ALA A 294 -9.68 8.90 11.65
C ALA A 294 -9.99 7.40 11.73
N LEU A 295 -10.57 6.90 12.83
CA LEU A 295 -10.96 5.50 12.97
C LEU A 295 -12.19 5.12 12.12
N GLU A 296 -13.06 6.07 11.79
CA GLU A 296 -14.12 5.86 10.78
C GLU A 296 -13.52 5.65 9.38
N ALA A 297 -12.43 6.36 9.05
CA ALA A 297 -11.74 6.22 7.77
C ALA A 297 -10.86 4.95 7.69
N ASP A 298 -10.25 4.56 8.81
CA ASP A 298 -9.44 3.35 8.96
C ASP A 298 -9.49 2.85 10.42
N PRO A 299 -10.30 1.82 10.72
CA PRO A 299 -10.44 1.30 12.08
C PRO A 299 -9.15 0.74 12.70
N GLY A 300 -8.14 0.41 11.88
CA GLY A 300 -6.84 -0.10 12.34
C GLY A 300 -5.79 0.98 12.52
N ASN A 301 -6.15 2.27 12.43
CA ASN A 301 -5.16 3.33 12.35
C ASN A 301 -4.34 3.50 13.64
N VAL A 302 -3.04 3.21 13.55
CA VAL A 302 -2.12 3.22 14.70
C VAL A 302 -2.04 4.58 15.37
N TYR A 303 -1.96 5.65 14.58
CA TYR A 303 -1.83 7.01 15.10
C TYR A 303 -3.10 7.46 15.81
N ALA A 304 -4.27 7.22 15.21
CA ALA A 304 -5.54 7.56 15.82
C ALA A 304 -5.73 6.85 17.17
N HIS A 305 -5.49 5.54 17.23
CA HIS A 305 -5.55 4.79 18.47
C HIS A 305 -4.54 5.30 19.51
N ALA A 306 -3.25 5.42 19.15
CA ALA A 306 -2.22 5.83 20.10
C ALA A 306 -2.47 7.25 20.66
N MET A 307 -2.79 8.21 19.77
CA MET A 307 -3.04 9.60 20.13
C MET A 307 -4.33 9.78 20.92
N TRP A 308 -5.36 8.98 20.64
CA TRP A 308 -6.59 8.98 21.41
C TRP A 308 -6.38 8.38 22.80
N GLY A 309 -5.73 7.22 22.92
CA GLY A 309 -5.39 6.64 24.23
C GLY A 309 -4.60 7.62 25.11
N PHE A 310 -3.66 8.35 24.51
CA PHE A 310 -2.94 9.44 25.18
C PHE A 310 -3.88 10.55 25.66
N GLU A 311 -4.76 11.02 24.79
CA GLU A 311 -5.71 12.10 25.07
C GLU A 311 -6.67 11.74 26.21
N LEU A 312 -7.15 10.49 26.26
CA LEU A 312 -8.04 9.99 27.31
C LEU A 312 -7.38 10.07 28.69
N LEU A 313 -6.18 9.50 28.81
CA LEU A 313 -5.39 9.55 30.05
C LEU A 313 -4.99 10.96 30.43
N ARG A 314 -4.92 11.85 29.44
CA ARG A 314 -4.61 13.26 29.64
C ARG A 314 -5.79 14.03 30.22
N LYS A 315 -6.98 13.87 29.67
CA LYS A 315 -8.18 14.64 30.03
C LYS A 315 -8.86 14.10 31.28
N ARG A 316 -8.82 12.78 31.50
CA ARG A 316 -9.56 12.10 32.56
C ARG A 316 -8.61 11.29 33.45
N ARG A 317 -8.79 11.43 34.75
CA ARG A 317 -8.03 10.75 35.82
C ARG A 317 -8.92 9.73 36.52
N THR A 318 -9.48 8.79 35.75
CA THR A 318 -10.39 7.77 36.28
C THR A 318 -9.99 6.37 35.78
N PRO A 319 -10.32 5.31 36.53
CA PRO A 319 -10.07 3.93 36.10
C PRO A 319 -10.73 3.57 34.76
N GLU A 320 -11.90 4.13 34.46
CA GLU A 320 -12.60 3.90 33.18
C GLU A 320 -11.81 4.50 32.02
N ALA A 321 -11.25 5.69 32.19
CA ALA A 321 -10.40 6.32 31.18
C ALA A 321 -9.10 5.54 30.96
N LEU A 322 -8.58 4.89 32.00
CA LEU A 322 -7.42 4.00 31.90
C LEU A 322 -7.75 2.74 31.10
N ALA A 323 -8.89 2.11 31.39
CA ALA A 323 -9.37 0.95 30.64
C ALA A 323 -9.57 1.27 29.16
N GLU A 324 -10.29 2.36 28.85
CA GLU A 324 -10.55 2.79 27.46
C GLU A 324 -9.25 3.15 26.72
N ALA A 325 -8.31 3.83 27.39
CA ALA A 325 -7.01 4.12 26.79
C ALA A 325 -6.21 2.83 26.48
N ASN A 326 -6.28 1.83 27.36
CA ASN A 326 -5.62 0.55 27.15
C ASN A 326 -6.21 -0.25 26.00
N GLU A 327 -7.52 -0.14 25.74
CA GLU A 327 -8.13 -0.70 24.53
C GLU A 327 -7.53 -0.07 23.27
N HIS A 328 -7.41 1.26 23.24
CA HIS A 328 -6.78 1.94 22.11
C HIS A 328 -5.30 1.58 21.94
N PHE A 329 -4.49 1.59 23.01
CA PHE A 329 -3.08 1.19 22.91
C PHE A 329 -2.92 -0.27 22.49
N SER A 330 -3.80 -1.15 22.94
CA SER A 330 -3.82 -2.56 22.53
C SER A 330 -4.16 -2.72 21.04
N ALA A 331 -5.17 -2.00 20.54
CA ALA A 331 -5.53 -2.00 19.13
C ALA A 331 -4.37 -1.48 18.25
N ALA A 332 -3.74 -0.37 18.63
CA ALA A 332 -2.54 0.13 17.95
C ALA A 332 -1.40 -0.90 17.92
N ARG A 333 -1.18 -1.61 19.04
CA ARG A 333 -0.12 -2.63 19.18
C ARG A 333 -0.33 -3.83 18.26
N GLN A 334 -1.58 -4.26 18.05
CA GLN A 334 -1.91 -5.41 17.19
C GLN A 334 -1.48 -5.21 15.74
N THR A 335 -1.31 -3.97 15.28
CA THR A 335 -0.85 -3.67 13.93
C THR A 335 0.63 -4.01 13.69
N GLY A 336 1.43 -4.12 14.75
CA GLY A 336 2.88 -4.34 14.67
C GLY A 336 3.69 -3.15 14.12
N ARG A 337 3.07 -2.01 13.80
CA ARG A 337 3.72 -0.81 13.24
C ARG A 337 4.01 0.22 14.33
N GLU A 338 5.00 1.08 14.09
CA GLU A 338 5.33 2.24 14.95
C GLU A 338 5.52 1.89 16.44
N ARG A 339 6.04 0.70 16.76
CA ARG A 339 6.11 0.15 18.13
C ARG A 339 6.80 1.10 19.13
N GLU A 340 7.92 1.71 18.72
CA GLU A 340 8.65 2.66 19.56
C GLU A 340 7.83 3.93 19.84
N TYR A 341 7.19 4.49 18.81
CA TYR A 341 6.34 5.67 18.94
C TYR A 341 5.12 5.38 19.85
N LEU A 342 4.47 4.23 19.64
CA LEU A 342 3.34 3.77 20.46
C LEU A 342 3.72 3.68 21.94
N ARG A 343 4.84 3.02 22.26
CA ARG A 343 5.29 2.87 23.65
C ARG A 343 5.72 4.18 24.26
N THR A 344 6.39 5.02 23.48
CA THR A 344 6.73 6.38 23.92
C THR A 344 5.46 7.10 24.36
N LEU A 345 4.41 7.05 23.53
CA LEU A 345 3.17 7.75 23.80
C LEU A 345 2.36 7.16 24.97
N GLN A 346 2.28 5.83 25.06
CA GLN A 346 1.62 5.12 26.17
C GLN A 346 2.28 5.44 27.52
N VAL A 347 3.60 5.28 27.58
CA VAL A 347 4.38 5.57 28.79
C VAL A 347 4.27 7.06 29.16
N SER A 348 4.31 7.95 28.17
CA SER A 348 4.12 9.39 28.37
C SER A 348 2.76 9.74 28.97
N ALA A 349 1.70 9.06 28.51
CA ALA A 349 0.34 9.26 28.98
C ALA A 349 0.13 8.74 30.41
N LEU A 350 0.72 7.59 30.73
CA LEU A 350 0.65 6.99 32.07
C LEU A 350 1.43 7.81 33.09
N LEU A 351 2.60 8.30 32.70
CA LEU A 351 3.49 9.04 33.59
C LEU A 351 3.17 10.54 33.66
N ARG A 352 2.22 11.06 32.87
CA ARG A 352 2.00 12.48 32.51
C ARG A 352 1.95 13.55 33.62
N THR A 353 2.04 13.24 34.91
CA THR A 353 2.21 14.23 35.97
C THR A 353 3.65 14.78 36.00
N TYR A 354 3.97 15.78 35.17
CA TYR A 354 5.26 16.50 35.19
C TYR A 354 5.16 18.01 35.31
N SER A 355 4.36 18.45 36.27
CA SER A 355 4.77 19.55 37.15
C SER A 355 5.10 19.05 38.55
N ASN A 356 4.43 18.00 39.02
CA ASN A 356 4.59 17.48 40.38
C ASN A 356 4.85 15.97 40.31
N VAL A 357 5.93 15.51 40.94
CA VAL A 357 6.49 14.13 40.89
C VAL A 357 5.59 13.08 41.60
N TRP A 358 4.28 13.29 41.61
CA TRP A 358 3.30 12.47 42.31
C TRP A 358 2.32 11.88 41.29
N ILE A 359 2.31 10.55 41.16
CA ILE A 359 1.16 9.83 40.58
C ILE A 359 0.30 9.47 41.79
N GLU A 360 -0.85 10.11 41.97
CA GLU A 360 -1.71 9.82 43.12
C GLU A 360 -2.62 8.59 42.87
N GLU A 361 -2.76 8.18 41.60
CA GLU A 361 -3.64 7.10 41.13
C GLU A 361 -2.93 5.73 41.18
N PRO A 362 -3.26 4.84 42.13
CA PRO A 362 -2.62 3.53 42.28
C PRO A 362 -2.74 2.67 41.01
N GLU A 363 -3.90 2.69 40.35
CA GLU A 363 -4.18 1.90 39.15
C GLU A 363 -3.24 2.26 37.99
N ARG A 364 -2.91 3.56 37.84
CA ARG A 364 -1.92 3.99 36.85
C ARG A 364 -0.51 3.53 37.20
N GLN A 365 -0.14 3.55 38.48
CA GLN A 365 1.17 3.08 38.92
C GLN A 365 1.32 1.58 38.67
N GLU A 366 0.28 0.81 38.97
CA GLU A 366 0.21 -0.62 38.64
C GLU A 366 0.35 -0.84 37.14
N GLU A 367 -0.37 -0.07 36.33
CA GLU A 367 -0.28 -0.17 34.87
C GLU A 367 1.13 0.16 34.36
N VAL A 368 1.81 1.15 34.92
CA VAL A 368 3.22 1.43 34.59
C VAL A 368 4.10 0.20 34.83
N MET A 369 3.88 -0.54 35.92
CA MET A 369 4.63 -1.78 36.18
C MET A 369 4.30 -2.88 35.18
N ARG A 370 3.02 -3.05 34.83
CA ARG A 370 2.59 -4.01 33.80
C ARG A 370 3.22 -3.69 32.45
N ILE A 371 3.17 -2.44 32.01
CA ILE A 371 3.77 -2.01 30.74
C ILE A 371 5.29 -2.17 30.78
N ALA A 372 5.98 -1.81 31.86
CA ALA A 372 7.43 -2.04 31.97
C ALA A 372 7.77 -3.53 31.87
N ASN A 373 6.97 -4.41 32.46
CA ASN A 373 7.14 -5.85 32.37
C ASN A 373 6.88 -6.38 30.94
N GLU A 374 5.83 -5.90 30.26
CA GLU A 374 5.57 -6.22 28.85
C GLU A 374 6.73 -5.81 27.95
N MET A 375 7.29 -4.62 28.17
CA MET A 375 8.43 -4.13 27.41
C MET A 375 9.66 -5.02 27.61
N ARG A 376 9.97 -5.39 28.87
CA ARG A 376 11.06 -6.31 29.19
C ARG A 376 10.89 -7.67 28.54
N THR A 377 9.73 -8.30 28.73
CA THR A 377 9.45 -9.64 28.21
C THR A 377 9.35 -9.67 26.68
N GLY A 378 8.90 -8.57 26.08
CA GLY A 378 8.82 -8.37 24.64
C GLY A 378 10.11 -7.91 23.96
N GLY A 379 11.23 -7.77 24.70
CA GLY A 379 12.52 -7.34 24.17
C GLY A 379 12.54 -5.90 23.64
N GLU A 380 11.66 -5.04 24.17
CA GLU A 380 11.54 -3.66 23.74
C GLU A 380 12.61 -2.77 24.39
N PRO A 381 13.20 -1.82 23.66
CA PRO A 381 14.13 -0.89 24.26
C PRO A 381 13.42 -0.02 25.30
N GLN A 382 14.14 0.35 26.35
CA GLN A 382 13.65 1.36 27.28
C GLN A 382 13.52 2.69 26.56
N PRO A 383 12.40 3.43 26.74
CA PRO A 383 12.25 4.74 26.12
C PRO A 383 13.40 5.64 26.57
N LYS A 384 14.16 6.17 25.61
CA LYS A 384 15.12 7.24 25.88
C LYS A 384 14.33 8.46 26.41
N GLY A 385 14.90 9.18 27.37
CA GLY A 385 14.17 10.09 28.27
C GLY A 385 13.11 10.99 27.62
N TRP A 386 12.05 11.30 28.38
CA TRP A 386 10.85 11.96 27.88
C TRP A 386 10.40 13.12 28.78
N GLY A 387 10.26 14.35 28.26
CA GLY A 387 9.89 15.53 29.06
C GLY A 387 10.94 15.91 30.12
N PRO A 388 10.60 16.69 31.18
CA PRO A 388 11.52 16.94 32.28
C PRO A 388 11.80 15.62 33.03
N GLY A 389 12.99 15.05 32.85
CA GLY A 389 13.44 13.79 33.47
C GLY A 389 13.28 12.54 32.59
N SER A 390 14.20 11.58 32.72
CA SER A 390 14.18 10.32 31.96
C SER A 390 13.05 9.37 32.40
N PHE A 391 12.63 8.44 31.52
CA PHE A 391 11.67 7.37 31.85
C PHE A 391 12.05 6.65 33.16
N LYS A 392 13.32 6.29 33.31
CA LYS A 392 13.85 5.68 34.53
C LYS A 392 13.61 6.54 35.76
N ARG A 393 13.95 7.83 35.73
CA ARG A 393 13.77 8.74 36.86
C ARG A 393 12.31 8.85 37.30
N LYS A 394 11.41 8.83 36.32
CA LYS A 394 9.96 8.92 36.49
C LYS A 394 9.39 7.67 37.16
N VAL A 395 9.79 6.49 36.68
CA VAL A 395 9.43 5.22 37.31
C VAL A 395 10.09 5.08 38.68
N TRP A 396 11.32 5.57 38.85
CA TRP A 396 12.02 5.57 40.14
C TRP A 396 11.27 6.38 41.20
N ALA A 397 10.70 7.53 40.83
CA ALA A 397 9.88 8.31 41.76
C ALA A 397 8.73 7.49 42.37
N ILE A 398 8.09 6.63 41.57
CA ILE A 398 7.03 5.73 42.04
C ILE A 398 7.58 4.77 43.11
N TYR A 399 8.72 4.13 42.85
CA TYR A 399 9.38 3.25 43.82
C TYR A 399 9.82 4.00 45.07
N HIS A 400 10.51 5.14 44.93
CA HIS A 400 10.97 5.94 46.05
C HIS A 400 9.80 6.33 46.96
N PHE A 401 8.71 6.86 46.41
CA PHE A 401 7.58 7.25 47.25
C PHE A 401 6.96 6.08 47.99
N ARG A 402 6.81 4.92 47.34
CA ARG A 402 6.03 3.81 47.90
C ARG A 402 6.84 2.90 48.81
N PHE A 403 8.15 2.76 48.54
CA PHE A 403 9.03 1.90 49.31
C PHE A 403 9.83 2.66 50.36
N VAL A 404 10.19 3.92 50.09
CA VAL A 404 11.08 4.72 50.95
C VAL A 404 10.31 5.79 51.73
N ALA A 405 9.41 6.53 51.08
CA ALA A 405 8.77 7.70 51.71
C ALA A 405 7.50 7.37 52.52
N SER A 406 6.57 6.57 51.97
CA SER A 406 5.24 6.32 52.58
C SER A 406 5.02 4.88 53.05
N GLU A 407 5.88 3.94 52.65
CA GLU A 407 5.78 2.50 52.96
C GLU A 407 4.45 1.84 52.48
N ALA A 408 3.73 2.48 51.55
CA ALA A 408 2.49 1.98 50.96
C ALA A 408 2.75 1.12 49.70
N GLN A 409 3.44 -0.01 49.87
CA GLN A 409 4.00 -0.79 48.77
C GLN A 409 2.98 -1.67 48.03
N GLU A 410 1.91 -2.09 48.72
CA GLU A 410 1.00 -3.14 48.24
C GLU A 410 0.43 -2.90 46.84
N PRO A 411 -0.03 -1.69 46.44
CA PRO A 411 -0.56 -1.49 45.09
C PRO A 411 0.47 -1.86 44.00
N ILE A 412 1.70 -1.35 44.12
CA ILE A 412 2.76 -1.62 43.13
C ILE A 412 3.17 -3.08 43.15
N LEU A 413 3.27 -3.67 44.33
CA LEU A 413 3.66 -5.06 44.47
C LEU A 413 2.57 -6.05 44.02
N ALA A 414 1.31 -5.63 43.99
CA ALA A 414 0.19 -6.40 43.46
C ALA A 414 0.12 -6.39 41.93
N ALA A 415 0.82 -5.46 41.26
CA ALA A 415 0.77 -5.29 39.82
C ALA A 415 1.34 -6.48 39.04
N LEU A 416 2.27 -7.24 39.63
CA LEU A 416 3.02 -8.32 38.98
C LEU A 416 3.28 -9.50 39.93
N PRO A 417 3.42 -10.73 39.41
CA PRO A 417 4.01 -11.83 40.17
C PRO A 417 5.40 -11.44 40.71
N ALA A 418 5.74 -11.87 41.92
CA ALA A 418 6.92 -11.38 42.63
C ALA A 418 8.25 -11.58 41.86
N ALA A 419 8.40 -12.73 41.18
CA ALA A 419 9.56 -13.00 40.33
C ALA A 419 9.63 -12.07 39.10
N GLU A 420 8.50 -11.82 38.43
CA GLU A 420 8.41 -10.90 37.29
C GLU A 420 8.67 -9.45 37.70
N HIS A 421 8.21 -9.06 38.90
CA HIS A 421 8.50 -7.75 39.48
C HIS A 421 10.01 -7.58 39.69
N LEU A 422 10.68 -8.53 40.33
CA LEU A 422 12.12 -8.47 40.55
C LEU A 422 12.91 -8.39 39.24
N ALA A 423 12.55 -9.21 38.25
CA ALA A 423 13.18 -9.17 36.93
C ALA A 423 12.97 -7.81 36.24
N THR A 424 11.77 -7.23 36.35
CA THR A 424 11.44 -5.92 35.79
C THR A 424 12.18 -4.79 36.51
N PHE A 425 12.28 -4.85 37.84
CA PHE A 425 13.06 -3.88 38.62
C PHE A 425 14.53 -3.87 38.20
N ARG A 426 15.16 -5.05 38.06
CA ARG A 426 16.55 -5.17 37.63
C ARG A 426 16.78 -4.68 36.21
N TRP A 427 15.82 -4.91 35.31
CA TRP A 427 15.86 -4.38 33.94
C TRP A 427 15.74 -2.85 33.92
N LEU A 428 14.81 -2.27 34.69
CA LEU A 428 14.60 -0.83 34.78
C LEU A 428 15.80 -0.09 35.40
N PHE A 429 16.40 -0.69 36.43
CA PHE A 429 17.46 -0.09 37.24
C PHE A 429 18.68 -1.03 37.37
N PRO A 430 19.44 -1.23 36.27
CA PRO A 430 20.75 -1.88 36.34
C PRO A 430 21.64 -1.13 37.31
N GLU A 431 22.35 -1.85 38.19
CA GLU A 431 23.20 -1.23 39.23
C GLU A 431 24.33 -0.40 38.61
N GLU A 432 24.83 -0.81 37.45
CA GLU A 432 25.86 -0.13 36.65
C GLU A 432 25.45 1.28 36.18
N ASP A 433 24.15 1.53 36.01
CA ASP A 433 23.64 2.84 35.61
C ASP A 433 23.59 3.84 36.78
N LEU A 434 23.62 3.36 38.03
CA LEU A 434 23.44 4.20 39.22
C LEU A 434 24.64 5.13 39.48
N ALA A 435 25.83 4.73 39.04
CA ALA A 435 27.05 5.53 39.21
C ALA A 435 27.14 6.69 38.20
N GLN A 436 26.35 6.65 37.13
CA GLN A 436 26.44 7.59 36.00
C GLN A 436 25.26 8.57 35.93
N ASP A 437 24.22 8.40 36.76
CA ASP A 437 23.00 9.21 36.74
C ASP A 437 23.06 10.33 37.80
N GLU A 438 23.58 11.51 37.42
CA GLU A 438 23.53 12.72 38.25
C GLU A 438 22.05 13.12 38.52
N GLY A 439 21.55 12.79 39.71
CA GLY A 439 20.15 12.98 40.10
C GLY A 439 19.28 11.71 40.04
N GLY A 440 19.90 10.55 39.85
CA GLY A 440 19.30 9.22 40.00
C GLY A 440 19.10 8.80 41.47
N PRO A 441 18.74 7.52 41.70
CA PRO A 441 18.60 6.95 43.04
C PRO A 441 19.87 7.10 43.87
N SER A 442 19.74 7.41 45.16
CA SER A 442 20.87 7.16 46.07
C SER A 442 21.09 5.65 46.22
N LEU A 443 22.33 5.18 46.36
CA LEU A 443 22.61 3.75 46.58
C LEU A 443 21.86 3.19 47.80
N PHE A 444 21.73 4.00 48.86
CA PHE A 444 20.95 3.66 50.05
C PHE A 444 19.48 3.37 49.72
N ASP A 445 18.82 4.25 48.97
CA ASP A 445 17.40 4.07 48.59
C ASP A 445 17.24 2.93 47.58
N TYR A 446 18.17 2.82 46.61
CA TYR A 446 18.19 1.72 45.65
C TYR A 446 18.23 0.36 46.32
N PHE A 447 19.20 0.11 47.22
CA PHE A 447 19.29 -1.16 47.92
C PHE A 447 18.13 -1.38 48.89
N THR A 448 17.54 -0.32 49.42
CA THR A 448 16.31 -0.41 50.23
C THR A 448 15.15 -0.97 49.43
N VAL A 449 14.93 -0.48 48.21
CA VAL A 449 13.89 -1.01 47.31
C VAL A 449 14.24 -2.43 46.87
N ARG A 450 15.47 -2.63 46.39
CA ARG A 450 15.94 -3.93 45.87
C ARG A 450 15.80 -5.04 46.89
N ALA A 451 16.22 -4.82 48.14
CA ALA A 451 16.14 -5.83 49.19
C ALA A 451 14.70 -6.28 49.47
N GLN A 452 13.75 -5.33 49.48
CA GLN A 452 12.33 -5.60 49.73
C GLN A 452 11.68 -6.36 48.58
N VAL A 453 12.02 -6.01 47.33
CA VAL A 453 11.53 -6.74 46.14
C VAL A 453 12.15 -8.14 46.06
N GLU A 454 13.43 -8.30 46.38
CA GLU A 454 14.11 -9.60 46.45
C GLU A 454 13.51 -10.50 47.53
N GLU A 455 13.24 -9.96 48.72
CA GLU A 455 12.61 -10.72 49.80
C GLU A 455 11.22 -11.20 49.41
N ARG A 456 10.38 -10.35 48.80
CA ARG A 456 9.04 -10.74 48.31
C ARG A 456 9.11 -11.79 47.21
N ALA A 457 10.13 -11.75 46.36
CA ALA A 457 10.35 -12.75 45.32
C ALA A 457 10.86 -14.10 45.86
N GLY A 458 11.17 -14.20 47.17
CA GLY A 458 11.74 -15.40 47.78
C GLY A 458 13.25 -15.56 47.54
N GLU A 459 13.92 -14.54 46.98
CA GLU A 459 15.36 -14.51 46.70
C GLU A 459 16.15 -14.20 47.98
N ARG A 460 16.11 -15.12 48.95
CA ARG A 460 16.65 -14.96 50.31
C ARG A 460 18.10 -14.50 50.34
N ALA A 461 18.97 -15.12 49.53
CA ALA A 461 20.39 -14.78 49.48
C ALA A 461 20.63 -13.37 48.92
N GLY A 462 19.90 -13.00 47.87
CA GLY A 462 19.93 -11.66 47.28
C GLY A 462 19.46 -10.60 48.28
N ALA A 463 18.30 -10.83 48.91
CA ALA A 463 17.74 -9.93 49.90
C ALA A 463 18.71 -9.67 51.07
N LEU A 464 19.34 -10.72 51.61
CA LEU A 464 20.36 -10.60 52.65
C LEU A 464 21.56 -9.75 52.21
N ALA A 465 22.05 -9.95 50.98
CA ALA A 465 23.15 -9.17 50.45
C ALA A 465 22.76 -7.69 50.29
N SER A 466 21.57 -7.41 49.74
CA SER A 466 21.05 -6.06 49.57
C SER A 466 20.81 -5.36 50.91
N TYR A 467 20.24 -6.02 51.92
CA TYR A 467 20.09 -5.43 53.26
C TYR A 467 21.43 -5.10 53.93
N ARG A 468 22.47 -5.94 53.73
CA ARG A 468 23.83 -5.62 54.21
C ARG A 468 24.40 -4.40 53.50
N ARG A 469 24.14 -4.24 52.19
CA ARG A 469 24.53 -3.04 51.43
C ARG A 469 23.81 -1.79 51.95
N VAL A 470 22.53 -1.87 52.32
CA VAL A 470 21.82 -0.75 52.97
C VAL A 470 22.55 -0.29 54.24
N LEU A 471 22.97 -1.23 55.11
CA LEU A 471 23.71 -0.89 56.33
C LEU A 471 25.10 -0.32 56.02
N GLY A 472 25.79 -0.87 55.03
CA GLY A 472 27.08 -0.34 54.58
C GLY A 472 26.98 1.10 54.08
N GLU A 473 25.95 1.42 53.29
CA GLU A 473 25.68 2.79 52.81
C GLU A 473 25.23 3.74 53.94
N PHE A 474 24.49 3.23 54.92
CA PHE A 474 24.09 3.99 56.10
C PHE A 474 25.31 4.45 56.91
N GLU A 475 26.24 3.53 57.16
CA GLU A 475 27.46 3.78 57.94
C GLU A 475 28.47 4.63 57.15
N SER A 476 28.75 4.27 55.90
CA SER A 476 29.76 4.96 55.08
C SER A 476 29.42 6.44 54.84
N ARG A 477 28.13 6.74 54.65
CA ARG A 477 27.64 8.10 54.40
C ARG A 477 27.24 8.85 55.68
N LYS A 478 27.36 8.21 56.86
CA LYS A 478 27.01 8.78 58.17
C LYS A 478 25.59 9.36 58.20
N LEU A 479 24.62 8.61 57.67
CA LEU A 479 23.23 9.07 57.60
C LEU A 479 22.64 9.12 59.02
N ASP A 480 22.07 10.25 59.41
CA ASP A 480 21.53 10.49 60.76
C ASP A 480 20.05 10.91 60.77
N GLY A 481 19.44 11.09 59.59
CA GLY A 481 18.02 11.42 59.47
C GLY A 481 17.11 10.30 59.97
N GLY A 482 16.02 10.65 60.66
CA GLY A 482 15.11 9.68 61.29
C GLY A 482 14.55 8.61 60.33
N ARG A 483 14.32 8.95 59.06
CA ARG A 483 13.93 7.97 58.02
C ARG A 483 15.04 6.95 57.74
N ALA A 484 16.28 7.41 57.60
CA ALA A 484 17.42 6.53 57.33
C ALA A 484 17.67 5.59 58.51
N ILE A 485 17.55 6.08 59.75
CA ILE A 485 17.64 5.26 60.97
C ILE A 485 16.57 4.16 60.96
N LYS A 486 15.30 4.51 60.72
CA LYS A 486 14.19 3.55 60.63
C LYS A 486 14.44 2.49 59.56
N THR A 487 14.92 2.88 58.39
CA THR A 487 15.27 1.97 57.30
C THR A 487 16.43 1.03 57.68
N ALA A 488 17.47 1.54 58.34
CA ALA A 488 18.58 0.72 58.84
C ALA A 488 18.13 -0.30 59.90
N ASP A 489 17.24 0.10 60.82
CA ASP A 489 16.70 -0.82 61.83
C ASP A 489 15.86 -1.94 61.21
N LYS A 490 15.07 -1.61 60.18
CA LYS A 490 14.34 -2.61 59.39
C LYS A 490 15.29 -3.56 58.67
N ALA A 491 16.38 -3.06 58.08
CA ALA A 491 17.39 -3.90 57.45
C ALA A 491 18.06 -4.84 58.46
N ARG A 492 18.39 -4.37 59.67
CA ARG A 492 18.92 -5.22 60.76
C ARG A 492 17.91 -6.31 61.17
N ALA A 493 16.63 -5.96 61.29
CA ALA A 493 15.57 -6.91 61.61
C ALA A 493 15.37 -7.96 60.51
N ALA A 494 15.39 -7.54 59.24
CA ALA A 494 15.29 -8.43 58.10
C ALA A 494 16.50 -9.38 58.00
N ILE A 495 17.73 -8.91 58.24
CA ILE A 495 18.92 -9.76 58.29
C ILE A 495 18.81 -10.82 59.38
N ARG A 496 18.27 -10.49 60.56
CA ARG A 496 18.05 -11.50 61.62
C ARG A 496 16.99 -12.52 61.20
N ARG A 497 15.87 -12.06 60.64
CA ARG A 497 14.76 -12.93 60.16
C ARG A 497 15.19 -13.87 59.04
N LEU A 498 15.93 -13.35 58.06
CA LEU A 498 16.37 -14.10 56.88
C LEU A 498 17.71 -14.82 57.12
N GLY A 499 18.41 -14.53 58.21
CA GLY A 499 19.69 -15.16 58.55
C GLY A 499 19.55 -16.40 59.42
N GLY A 500 18.50 -16.48 60.24
CA GLY A 500 18.08 -17.70 60.94
C GLY A 500 17.24 -18.58 60.05
#